data_AF-L8GAJ0-F1
#
_entry.id   AF-L8GAJ0-F1
#
_cell.length_a   1.000
_cell.length_b   1.000
_cell.length_c   1.000
_cell.angle_alpha   90.00
_cell.angle_beta   90.00
_cell.angle_gamma   90.00
#
_symmetry.space_group_name_H-M   'P 1'
#
loop_
_entity.id
_entity.type
_entity.pdbx_description
1 polymer ?
#
loop_
_entity_poly.entity_id
_entity_poly.type
_entity_poly.pdbx_seq_one_letter_code
_entity_poly.pdbx_strand_id
1 'polypeptide(L)'
;MRKGLGEGEWELLADRLGEAQAKIPFTYFAAPIKGSPSPEKLHETYLALHKMARYAMDTFEKRAGKEGGGEMSYNLAFTDSSMVILPRRAEGMAFPTGLEDPKETGVVALNGTVLGGTLLVKDELEWKALREDGGKLKEVLERIGIPFSAFAGDILGWKGAPSGAL
;
A
#
# COMPACT_ATOMS: atom_id res chain seq x y z
N MET A 1 -8.81 19.83 -9.13
CA MET A 1 -7.46 19.22 -9.25
C MET A 1 -7.36 18.32 -10.49
N ARG A 2 -7.62 18.83 -11.71
CA ARG A 2 -7.46 18.06 -12.97
C ARG A 2 -6.26 18.52 -13.82
N LYS A 3 -5.59 19.61 -13.45
CA LYS A 3 -4.35 20.04 -14.11
C LYS A 3 -3.24 19.06 -13.74
N GLY A 4 -2.74 18.31 -14.72
CA GLY A 4 -1.59 17.39 -14.56
C GLY A 4 -1.89 15.90 -14.74
N LEU A 5 -3.16 15.51 -14.87
CA LEU A 5 -3.51 14.20 -15.42
C LEU A 5 -3.29 14.28 -16.94
N GLY A 6 -2.47 13.38 -17.50
CA GLY A 6 -2.33 13.26 -18.95
C GLY A 6 -3.65 12.81 -19.61
N GLU A 7 -3.61 12.41 -20.88
CA GLU A 7 -4.81 11.92 -21.61
C GLU A 7 -5.39 10.59 -21.06
N GLY A 8 -4.84 10.05 -19.98
CA GLY A 8 -5.34 8.83 -19.34
C GLY A 8 -6.51 9.10 -18.39
N GLU A 9 -7.49 8.20 -18.38
CA GLU A 9 -8.53 8.19 -17.35
C GLU A 9 -7.91 7.81 -16.00
N TRP A 10 -8.19 8.63 -14.98
CA TRP A 10 -7.82 8.30 -13.61
C TRP A 10 -8.82 7.30 -13.04
N GLU A 11 -8.31 6.25 -12.41
CA GLU A 11 -9.09 5.24 -11.72
C GLU A 11 -8.55 5.07 -10.29
N LEU A 12 -9.43 4.63 -9.38
CA LEU A 12 -9.04 4.33 -8.01
C LEU A 12 -8.04 3.16 -8.00
N LEU A 13 -6.91 3.36 -7.32
CA LEU A 13 -5.90 2.30 -7.18
C LEU A 13 -6.52 1.04 -6.54
N ALA A 14 -7.35 1.18 -5.51
CA ALA A 14 -7.99 0.06 -4.83
C ALA A 14 -8.76 -0.87 -5.78
N ASP A 15 -9.52 -0.31 -6.74
CA ASP A 15 -10.28 -1.10 -7.72
C ASP A 15 -9.35 -1.89 -8.62
N ARG A 16 -8.29 -1.25 -9.13
CA ARG A 16 -7.25 -1.96 -9.91
C ARG A 16 -6.57 -3.05 -9.11
N LEU A 17 -6.27 -2.82 -7.83
CA LEU A 17 -5.64 -3.82 -6.96
C LEU A 17 -6.56 -5.02 -6.69
N GLY A 18 -7.87 -4.82 -6.66
CA GLY A 18 -8.86 -5.88 -6.53
C GLY A 18 -9.07 -6.71 -7.80
N GLU A 19 -8.85 -6.11 -8.97
CA GLU A 19 -9.03 -6.77 -10.27
C GLU A 19 -7.76 -7.44 -10.80
N ALA A 20 -6.62 -6.76 -10.66
CA ALA A 20 -5.33 -7.21 -11.15
C ALA A 20 -4.31 -7.08 -10.02
N GLN A 21 -3.64 -8.19 -9.69
CA GLN A 21 -2.58 -8.18 -8.70
C GLN A 21 -1.38 -7.36 -9.24
N ALA A 22 -1.39 -6.06 -8.96
CA ALA A 22 -0.34 -5.14 -9.35
C ALA A 22 0.86 -5.26 -8.42
N LYS A 23 2.06 -5.17 -9.00
CA LYS A 23 3.31 -5.05 -8.25
C LYS A 23 3.51 -3.60 -7.85
N ILE A 24 3.12 -3.26 -6.63
CA ILE A 24 3.36 -1.95 -6.03
C ILE A 24 4.45 -2.07 -4.94
N PRO A 25 5.06 -0.97 -4.50
CA PRO A 25 6.23 -1.00 -3.60
C PRO A 25 5.93 -1.48 -2.16
N PHE A 26 4.73 -1.99 -1.88
CA PHE A 26 4.35 -2.52 -0.58
C PHE A 26 3.39 -3.69 -0.72
N THR A 27 3.31 -4.51 0.33
CA THR A 27 2.38 -5.63 0.46
C THR A 27 0.99 -5.12 0.79
N TYR A 28 -0.01 -5.66 0.09
CA TYR A 28 -1.43 -5.43 0.31
C TYR A 28 -2.19 -6.73 0.12
N PHE A 29 -3.43 -6.77 0.61
CA PHE A 29 -4.35 -7.88 0.41
C PHE A 29 -5.66 -7.33 -0.11
N ALA A 30 -6.13 -7.85 -1.25
CA ALA A 30 -7.31 -7.34 -1.93
C ALA A 30 -8.28 -8.48 -2.24
N ALA A 31 -9.57 -8.16 -2.24
CA ALA A 31 -10.63 -9.04 -2.71
C ALA A 31 -11.66 -8.24 -3.51
N PRO A 32 -12.13 -8.76 -4.66
CA PRO A 32 -13.27 -8.18 -5.37
C PRO A 32 -14.56 -8.42 -4.57
N ILE A 33 -15.46 -7.43 -4.58
CA ILE A 33 -16.75 -7.42 -3.86
C ILE A 33 -17.89 -6.91 -4.75
N LYS A 34 -17.73 -6.99 -6.07
CA LYS A 34 -18.75 -6.59 -7.05
C LYS A 34 -20.05 -7.36 -6.83
N GLY A 35 -21.19 -6.70 -7.12
CA GLY A 35 -22.50 -7.35 -7.10
C GLY A 35 -23.23 -7.30 -5.75
N SER A 36 -22.93 -6.31 -4.90
CA SER A 36 -23.64 -6.05 -3.63
C SER A 36 -23.71 -7.26 -2.69
N PRO A 37 -22.55 -7.76 -2.22
CA PRO A 37 -22.50 -8.86 -1.27
C PRO A 37 -23.24 -8.53 0.03
N SER A 38 -23.71 -9.57 0.72
CA SER A 38 -24.38 -9.38 2.01
C SER A 38 -23.43 -8.81 3.07
N PRO A 39 -23.95 -8.15 4.13
CA PRO A 39 -23.14 -7.66 5.23
C PRO A 39 -22.26 -8.74 5.89
N GLU A 40 -22.80 -9.95 6.04
CA GLU A 40 -22.07 -11.10 6.58
C GLU A 40 -20.88 -11.44 5.68
N LYS A 41 -21.11 -11.43 4.36
CA LYS A 41 -20.05 -11.73 3.40
C LYS A 41 -18.96 -10.66 3.38
N LEU A 42 -19.34 -9.39 3.49
CA LEU A 42 -18.38 -8.29 3.62
C LEU A 42 -17.54 -8.42 4.89
N HIS A 43 -18.16 -8.77 6.01
CA HIS A 43 -17.46 -8.99 7.27
C HIS A 43 -16.50 -10.20 7.21
N GLU A 44 -16.93 -11.32 6.62
CA GLU A 44 -16.06 -12.47 6.36
C GLU A 44 -14.83 -12.09 5.52
N THR A 45 -15.06 -11.33 4.43
CA THR A 45 -13.98 -10.85 3.55
C THR A 45 -13.01 -9.97 4.32
N TYR A 46 -13.51 -9.02 5.11
CA TYR A 46 -12.68 -8.17 5.96
C TYR A 46 -11.82 -9.01 6.92
N LEU A 47 -12.42 -9.98 7.63
CA LEU A 47 -11.69 -10.84 8.56
C LEU A 47 -10.61 -11.68 7.88
N ALA A 48 -10.88 -12.18 6.66
CA ALA A 48 -9.90 -12.92 5.88
C ALA A 48 -8.70 -12.03 5.50
N LEU A 49 -8.95 -10.86 4.92
CA LEU A 49 -7.91 -9.91 4.53
C LEU A 49 -7.10 -9.43 5.76
N HIS A 50 -7.78 -9.18 6.88
CA HIS A 50 -7.14 -8.73 8.11
C HIS A 50 -6.21 -9.82 8.69
N LYS A 51 -6.63 -11.09 8.67
CA LYS A 51 -5.78 -12.22 9.09
C LYS A 51 -4.53 -12.35 8.22
N MET A 52 -4.66 -12.19 6.90
CA MET A 52 -3.52 -12.23 5.99
C MET A 52 -2.55 -11.06 6.25
N ALA A 53 -3.08 -9.86 6.45
CA ALA A 53 -2.29 -8.67 6.79
C ALA A 53 -1.52 -8.85 8.11
N ARG A 54 -2.18 -9.39 9.14
CA ARG A 54 -1.53 -9.70 10.42
C ARG A 54 -0.42 -10.73 10.26
N TYR A 55 -0.68 -11.83 9.56
CA TYR A 55 0.33 -12.86 9.30
C TYR A 55 1.57 -12.29 8.60
N ALA A 56 1.37 -11.43 7.60
CA ALA A 56 2.47 -10.75 6.92
C ALA A 56 3.26 -9.84 7.87
N MET A 57 2.57 -9.06 8.71
CA MET A 57 3.22 -8.20 9.70
C MET A 57 4.05 -9.02 10.70
N ASP A 58 3.45 -10.03 11.32
CA ASP A 58 4.13 -10.88 12.31
C ASP A 58 5.36 -11.56 11.70
N THR A 59 5.24 -12.05 10.46
CA THR A 59 6.35 -12.66 9.73
C THR A 59 7.47 -11.66 9.47
N PHE A 60 7.12 -10.43 9.06
CA PHE A 60 8.08 -9.37 8.81
C PHE A 60 8.80 -8.93 10.11
N GLU A 61 8.06 -8.73 11.19
CA GLU A 61 8.60 -8.36 12.50
C GLU A 61 9.52 -9.42 13.08
N LYS A 62 9.13 -10.70 12.99
CA LYS A 62 9.95 -11.84 13.39
C LYS A 62 11.26 -11.89 12.61
N ARG A 63 11.22 -11.67 11.29
CA ARG A 63 12.44 -11.59 10.44
C ARG A 63 13.34 -10.42 10.84
N ALA A 64 12.76 -9.33 11.32
CA ALA A 64 13.49 -8.17 11.81
C ALA A 64 13.99 -8.32 13.27
N GLY A 65 13.83 -9.49 13.89
CA GLY A 65 14.25 -9.75 15.27
C GLY A 65 13.41 -9.02 16.33
N LYS A 66 12.20 -8.56 15.97
CA LYS A 66 11.26 -7.95 16.92
C LYS A 66 10.34 -9.02 17.51
N GLU A 67 9.93 -8.83 18.75
CA GLU A 67 8.80 -9.59 19.32
C GLU A 67 7.54 -9.21 18.55
N GLY A 68 6.99 -10.16 17.77
CA GLY A 68 5.72 -9.97 17.08
C GLY A 68 4.54 -10.03 18.05
N GLY A 69 3.34 -9.71 17.56
CA GLY A 69 2.10 -9.81 18.35
C GLY A 69 1.61 -8.50 18.98
N GLY A 70 2.14 -7.35 18.56
CA GLY A 70 1.57 -6.04 18.86
C GLY A 70 0.27 -5.76 18.09
N GLU A 71 -0.38 -4.64 18.41
CA GLU A 71 -1.53 -4.16 17.63
C GLU A 71 -1.07 -3.73 16.22
N MET A 72 -1.73 -4.24 15.18
CA MET A 72 -1.41 -3.93 13.79
C MET A 72 -2.14 -2.66 13.35
N SER A 73 -1.38 -1.65 12.93
CA SER A 73 -1.92 -0.51 12.17
C SER A 73 -2.15 -0.90 10.70
N TYR A 74 -3.24 -0.44 10.09
CA TYR A 74 -3.54 -0.72 8.68
C TYR A 74 -4.37 0.39 8.05
N ASN A 75 -4.39 0.43 6.71
CA ASN A 75 -5.42 1.14 5.96
C ASN A 75 -6.36 0.13 5.31
N LEU A 76 -7.64 0.50 5.27
CA LEU A 76 -8.69 -0.20 4.56
C LEU A 76 -9.21 0.71 3.47
N ALA A 77 -9.16 0.26 2.21
CA ALA A 77 -9.99 0.81 1.15
C ALA A 77 -11.16 -0.13 0.92
N PHE A 78 -12.34 0.46 0.77
CA PHE A 78 -13.59 -0.26 0.57
C PHE A 78 -14.43 0.54 -0.42
N THR A 79 -14.58 0.01 -1.62
CA THR A 79 -15.35 0.61 -2.72
C THR A 79 -16.60 -0.23 -2.98
N ASP A 80 -17.33 0.05 -4.06
CA ASP A 80 -18.42 -0.82 -4.53
C ASP A 80 -17.90 -2.08 -5.26
N SER A 81 -16.59 -2.13 -5.54
CA SER A 81 -15.98 -3.15 -6.39
C SER A 81 -14.86 -3.94 -5.71
N SER A 82 -14.17 -3.34 -4.73
CA SER A 82 -13.00 -3.91 -4.08
C SER A 82 -12.91 -3.61 -2.58
N MET A 83 -12.32 -4.55 -1.83
CA MET A 83 -11.89 -4.36 -0.45
C MET A 83 -10.39 -4.63 -0.37
N VAL A 84 -9.61 -3.69 0.16
CA VAL A 84 -8.13 -3.76 0.19
C VAL A 84 -7.60 -3.38 1.57
N ILE A 85 -6.77 -4.23 2.16
CA ILE A 85 -6.03 -3.96 3.39
C ILE A 85 -4.54 -3.79 3.11
N LEU A 86 -4.00 -2.67 3.59
CA LEU A 86 -2.58 -2.36 3.61
C LEU A 86 -2.07 -2.38 5.06
N PRO A 87 -1.27 -3.36 5.50
CA PRO A 87 -0.60 -3.29 6.80
C PRO A 87 0.41 -2.14 6.82
N ARG A 88 0.36 -1.32 7.87
CA ARG A 88 1.14 -0.08 8.02
C ARG A 88 2.22 -0.22 9.09
N ARG A 89 3.42 0.25 8.77
CA ARG A 89 4.60 0.25 9.67
C ARG A 89 5.01 1.66 10.13
N ALA A 90 4.65 2.67 9.35
CA ALA A 90 4.96 4.06 9.64
C ALA A 90 3.88 4.97 9.07
N GLU A 91 3.62 6.10 9.72
CA GLU A 91 2.70 7.14 9.23
C GLU A 91 3.28 7.85 7.99
N GLY A 92 4.58 8.07 7.98
CA GLY A 92 5.28 8.84 6.96
C GLY A 92 6.79 8.72 7.06
N MET A 93 7.49 9.57 6.31
CA MET A 93 8.95 9.64 6.29
C MET A 93 9.41 11.09 6.10
N ALA A 94 10.48 11.46 6.81
CA ALA A 94 11.29 12.63 6.47
C ALA A 94 12.29 12.28 5.37
N PHE A 95 12.37 13.08 4.32
CA PHE A 95 13.27 12.85 3.17
C PHE A 95 13.94 14.15 2.74
N PRO A 96 15.19 14.11 2.24
CA PRO A 96 15.85 15.29 1.71
C PRO A 96 15.18 15.71 0.39
N THR A 97 14.72 16.97 0.31
CA THR A 97 14.15 17.52 -0.94
C THR A 97 15.24 17.72 -1.99
N GLY A 98 16.45 18.10 -1.55
CA GLY A 98 17.62 18.27 -2.43
C GLY A 98 17.52 19.48 -3.36
N LEU A 99 16.57 20.40 -3.11
CA LEU A 99 16.28 21.55 -3.97
C LEU A 99 17.00 22.83 -3.52
N GLU A 100 17.48 22.91 -2.27
CA GLU A 100 18.21 24.06 -1.71
C GLU A 100 19.40 23.61 -0.83
N ASP A 101 20.37 24.50 -0.58
CA ASP A 101 21.53 24.28 0.32
C ASP A 101 21.41 25.21 1.55
N PRO A 102 21.37 24.69 2.80
CA PRO A 102 21.43 23.28 3.18
C PRO A 102 20.17 22.51 2.76
N LYS A 103 20.34 21.22 2.41
CA LYS A 103 19.25 20.33 1.98
C LYS A 103 18.09 20.38 2.95
N GLU A 104 16.99 21.01 2.56
CA GLU A 104 15.77 20.98 3.36
C GLU A 104 15.19 19.57 3.43
N THR A 105 14.64 19.23 4.60
CA THR A 105 13.97 17.95 4.84
C THR A 105 12.46 18.14 4.76
N GLY A 106 11.83 17.51 3.78
CA GLY A 106 10.37 17.42 3.68
C GLY A 106 9.84 16.27 4.53
N VAL A 107 8.56 16.33 4.93
CA VAL A 107 7.89 15.26 5.68
C VAL A 107 6.57 14.90 5.00
N VAL A 108 6.55 13.71 4.39
CA VAL A 108 5.31 13.18 3.80
C VAL A 108 4.68 12.20 4.75
N ALA A 109 3.45 12.50 5.16
CA ALA A 109 2.57 11.59 5.89
C ALA A 109 1.53 11.01 4.93
N LEU A 110 1.43 9.68 4.89
CA LEU A 110 0.46 8.99 4.05
C LEU A 110 -0.66 8.42 4.93
N ASN A 111 -1.91 8.69 4.57
CA ASN A 111 -3.09 8.12 5.24
C ASN A 111 -3.77 7.09 4.32
N GLY A 112 -5.02 6.74 4.62
CA GLY A 112 -5.79 5.77 3.83
C GLY A 112 -5.96 6.11 2.35
N THR A 113 -5.81 7.38 1.94
CA THR A 113 -5.94 7.81 0.54
C THR A 113 -4.83 7.29 -0.36
N VAL A 114 -3.75 6.73 0.22
CA VAL A 114 -2.70 6.02 -0.54
C VAL A 114 -3.28 4.87 -1.37
N LEU A 115 -4.29 4.17 -0.83
CA LEU A 115 -5.02 3.12 -1.56
C LEU A 115 -5.99 3.67 -2.60
N GLY A 116 -6.29 4.97 -2.56
CA GLY A 116 -6.93 5.69 -3.65
C GLY A 116 -5.96 6.11 -4.76
N GLY A 117 -4.65 5.87 -4.61
CA GLY A 117 -3.64 6.34 -5.56
C GLY A 117 -3.37 7.85 -5.45
N THR A 118 -3.60 8.42 -4.26
CA THR A 118 -3.43 9.86 -4.02
C THR A 118 -2.54 10.09 -2.79
N LEU A 119 -1.82 11.20 -2.82
CA LEU A 119 -0.99 11.66 -1.70
C LEU A 119 -1.19 13.16 -1.49
N LEU A 120 -1.04 13.60 -0.25
CA LEU A 120 -1.08 15.01 0.12
C LEU A 120 0.32 15.44 0.57
N VAL A 121 0.85 16.46 -0.08
CA VAL A 121 2.06 17.18 0.32
C VAL A 121 1.66 18.51 0.95
N LYS A 122 2.43 18.99 1.91
CA LYS A 122 2.13 20.24 2.61
C LYS A 122 2.89 21.42 2.04
N ASP A 123 3.98 21.15 1.33
CA ASP A 123 4.88 22.16 0.78
C ASP A 123 5.20 21.96 -0.71
N GLU A 124 5.57 23.03 -1.40
CA GLU A 124 5.89 23.03 -2.84
C GLU A 124 7.23 22.31 -3.13
N LEU A 125 8.22 22.40 -2.25
CA LEU A 125 9.50 21.69 -2.39
C LEU A 125 9.32 20.18 -2.24
N GLU A 126 8.44 19.74 -1.32
CA GLU A 126 8.05 18.33 -1.21
C GLU A 126 7.41 17.83 -2.51
N TRP A 127 6.47 18.62 -3.06
CA TRP A 127 5.82 18.32 -4.32
C TRP A 127 6.83 18.18 -5.47
N LYS A 128 7.71 19.17 -5.63
CA LYS A 128 8.74 19.17 -6.68
C LYS A 128 9.67 17.97 -6.55
N ALA A 129 10.18 17.71 -5.35
CA ALA A 129 11.10 16.61 -5.10
C ALA A 129 10.46 15.23 -5.42
N LEU A 130 9.21 14.99 -5.02
CA LEU A 130 8.51 13.74 -5.34
C LEU A 130 8.15 13.61 -6.83
N ARG A 131 7.85 14.73 -7.49
CA ARG A 131 7.47 14.76 -8.90
C ARG A 131 8.68 14.53 -9.81
N GLU A 132 9.83 15.10 -9.48
CA GLU A 132 11.04 15.05 -10.29
C GLU A 132 11.83 13.74 -10.07
N ASP A 133 11.72 13.14 -8.88
CA ASP A 133 12.40 11.89 -8.52
C ASP A 133 11.39 10.82 -8.08
N GLY A 134 10.97 10.00 -9.05
CA GLY A 134 10.09 8.85 -8.79
C GLY A 134 10.67 7.79 -7.85
N GLY A 135 12.00 7.79 -7.65
CA GLY A 135 12.68 6.94 -6.67
C GLY A 135 12.30 7.32 -5.24
N LYS A 136 12.20 8.63 -4.94
CA LYS A 136 11.79 9.11 -3.60
C LYS A 136 10.40 8.67 -3.23
N LEU A 137 9.45 8.78 -4.16
CA LEU A 137 8.08 8.30 -3.91
C LEU A 137 8.08 6.80 -3.61
N LYS A 138 8.84 6.01 -4.37
CA LYS A 138 8.99 4.57 -4.13
C LYS A 138 9.53 4.28 -2.72
N GLU A 139 10.58 4.97 -2.29
CA GLU A 139 11.17 4.80 -0.96
C GLU A 139 10.17 5.14 0.17
N VAL A 140 9.41 6.23 0.02
CA VAL A 140 8.34 6.60 0.96
C VAL A 140 7.29 5.50 1.03
N LEU A 141 6.83 4.99 -0.12
CA LEU A 141 5.84 3.91 -0.21
C LEU A 141 6.34 2.58 0.39
N GLU A 142 7.60 2.21 0.16
CA GLU A 142 8.21 1.02 0.77
C GLU A 142 8.32 1.14 2.28
N ARG A 143 8.48 2.35 2.82
CA ARG A 143 8.61 2.57 4.26
C ARG A 143 7.29 2.50 5.00
N ILE A 144 6.21 3.04 4.42
CA ILE A 144 4.91 3.10 5.11
C ILE A 144 4.25 1.74 5.27
N GLY A 145 4.46 0.82 4.32
CA GLY A 145 3.95 -0.55 4.33
C GLY A 145 5.06 -1.58 4.44
N ILE A 146 4.73 -2.87 4.42
CA ILE A 146 5.75 -3.93 4.35
C ILE A 146 6.29 -3.97 2.91
N PRO A 147 7.60 -3.91 2.64
CA PRO A 147 8.12 -3.91 1.27
C PRO A 147 7.77 -5.22 0.57
N PHE A 148 7.35 -5.17 -0.70
CA PHE A 148 7.06 -6.38 -1.48
C PHE A 148 8.29 -7.32 -1.56
N SER A 149 9.48 -6.73 -1.64
CA SER A 149 10.76 -7.46 -1.63
C SER A 149 10.98 -8.31 -0.38
N ALA A 150 10.35 -7.97 0.74
CA ALA A 150 10.46 -8.73 1.99
C ALA A 150 9.89 -10.15 1.88
N PHE A 151 9.03 -10.41 0.90
CA PHE A 151 8.44 -11.72 0.61
C PHE A 151 8.76 -12.21 -0.80
N ALA A 152 9.52 -11.47 -1.60
CA ALA A 152 9.81 -11.84 -2.99
C ALA A 152 10.56 -13.18 -3.13
N GLY A 153 11.36 -13.56 -2.13
CA GLY A 153 11.98 -14.89 -2.04
C GLY A 153 10.97 -16.02 -1.77
N ASP A 154 9.87 -15.73 -1.07
CA ASP A 154 8.79 -16.67 -0.80
C ASP A 154 7.79 -16.76 -1.97
N ILE A 155 7.61 -15.67 -2.73
CA ILE A 155 6.74 -15.62 -3.92
C ILE A 155 7.38 -16.33 -5.12
N LEU A 156 8.72 -16.31 -5.26
CA LEU A 156 9.44 -17.16 -6.21
C LEU A 156 9.50 -18.64 -5.77
N GLY A 157 9.25 -18.91 -4.49
CA GLY A 157 9.15 -20.26 -3.90
C GLY A 157 7.72 -20.77 -3.66
N TRP A 158 6.68 -19.98 -3.95
CA TRP A 158 5.28 -20.34 -3.71
C TRP A 158 4.79 -21.30 -4.82
N LYS A 159 5.09 -22.59 -4.68
CA LYS A 159 4.41 -23.71 -5.37
C LYS A 159 3.06 -24.06 -4.71
N GLY A 160 2.31 -23.05 -4.26
CA GLY A 160 1.13 -23.21 -3.43
C GLY A 160 -0.13 -22.60 -4.02
N ALA A 161 -0.25 -22.47 -5.34
CA ALA A 161 -1.59 -22.50 -5.91
C ALA A 161 -2.16 -23.90 -5.62
N PRO A 162 -3.34 -24.05 -5.00
CA PRO A 162 -4.06 -25.31 -5.10
C PRO A 162 -4.17 -25.60 -6.59
N SER A 163 -3.58 -26.71 -7.03
CA SER A 163 -3.72 -27.21 -8.38
C SER A 163 -5.22 -27.41 -8.65
N GLY A 164 -5.84 -26.48 -9.40
CA GLY A 164 -7.23 -26.63 -9.84
C GLY A 164 -8.08 -25.36 -9.87
N ALA A 165 -7.58 -24.23 -10.38
CA ALA A 165 -8.43 -23.12 -10.83
C ALA A 165 -7.67 -22.22 -11.82
N LEU A 166 -7.44 -22.75 -13.02
CA LEU A 166 -7.48 -22.01 -14.27
C LEU A 166 -8.41 -22.79 -15.20
#